data_AF-A0A482Y7V4-F1
#
_entry.id   AF-A0A482Y7V4-F1
#
_cell.length_a   1.000
_cell.length_b   1.000
_cell.length_c   1.000
_cell.angle_alpha   90.00
_cell.angle_beta   90.00
_cell.angle_gamma   90.00
#
_symmetry.space_group_name_H-M   'P 1'
#
loop_
_entity.id
_entity.type
_entity.pdbx_description
1 polymer ?
#
loop_
_entity_poly.entity_id
_entity_poly.type
_entity_poly.pdbx_seq_one_letter_code
_entity_poly.pdbx_strand_id
1 'polypeptide(L)'
;MDEATTDVPGIGDTFPELTVETSMGERSLPDDYEGKWLVLFSHPGDFTPVCTSEFVAFEQRREEFEDLNAELLGLSVDRVHSHIKWTEWIAENLDVDIQFPIIADDQGTVAQQLGMLHPGAGTATVRTVFVIDPEGAVRLRLTYPMEIGRNIDEVLRSLRALQKSDDDGVAAPADWPNNDKFSDQVLLSPPGTEADAEARKAEAADDDELNYYDWWFVTRDQ
;
A
#
# COMPACT_ATOMS: atom_id res chain seq x y z
N MET A 1 10.04 -34.46 2.28
CA MET A 1 10.21 -33.17 1.59
C MET A 1 9.24 -32.27 2.29
N ASP A 2 9.72 -31.44 3.22
CA ASP A 2 8.88 -30.40 3.79
C ASP A 2 8.43 -29.51 2.65
N GLU A 3 7.13 -29.45 2.41
CA GLU A 3 6.54 -28.33 1.68
C GLU A 3 6.83 -27.11 2.55
N ALA A 4 7.85 -26.32 2.18
CA ALA A 4 7.98 -24.99 2.71
C ALA A 4 6.68 -24.26 2.33
N THR A 5 5.79 -24.08 3.30
CA THR A 5 4.69 -23.14 3.19
C THR A 5 5.35 -21.79 3.01
N THR A 6 5.47 -21.31 1.77
CA THR A 6 5.74 -19.90 1.50
C THR A 6 4.52 -19.14 1.99
N ASP A 7 4.52 -18.81 3.28
CA ASP A 7 3.49 -17.98 3.87
C ASP A 7 3.58 -16.60 3.22
N VAL A 8 2.51 -16.25 2.51
CA VAL A 8 2.35 -14.93 1.90
C VAL A 8 2.43 -13.89 3.01
N PRO A 9 3.30 -12.86 2.91
CA PRO A 9 3.49 -11.91 4.00
C PRO A 9 2.16 -11.25 4.40
N GLY A 10 1.87 -11.33 5.69
CA GLY A 10 0.72 -10.73 6.34
C GLY A 10 1.02 -9.32 6.87
N ILE A 11 -0.01 -8.64 7.36
CA ILE A 11 0.16 -7.34 8.00
C ILE A 11 0.98 -7.53 9.29
N GLY A 12 2.03 -6.74 9.46
CA GLY A 12 2.97 -6.80 10.57
C GLY A 12 4.21 -7.66 10.31
N ASP A 13 4.22 -8.47 9.25
CA ASP A 13 5.40 -9.23 8.87
C ASP A 13 6.42 -8.35 8.17
N THR A 14 7.71 -8.62 8.38
CA THR A 14 8.79 -8.05 7.56
C THR A 14 8.64 -8.54 6.12
N PHE A 15 8.71 -7.61 5.16
CA PHE A 15 8.64 -7.93 3.75
C PHE A 15 9.82 -8.83 3.34
N PRO A 16 9.61 -9.87 2.50
CA PRO A 16 10.67 -10.80 2.14
C PRO A 16 11.86 -10.11 1.45
N GLU A 17 13.06 -10.53 1.80
CA GLU A 17 14.28 -10.13 1.10
C GLU A 17 14.27 -10.69 -0.33
N LEU A 18 14.27 -9.79 -1.32
CA LEU A 18 14.20 -10.14 -2.74
C LEU A 18 15.17 -9.29 -3.55
N THR A 19 15.84 -9.91 -4.53
CA THR A 19 16.55 -9.18 -5.58
C THR A 19 15.77 -9.34 -6.88
N VAL A 20 15.36 -8.22 -7.48
CA VAL A 20 14.43 -8.19 -8.60
C VAL A 20 14.98 -7.35 -9.76
N GLU A 21 14.77 -7.84 -10.99
CA GLU A 21 15.07 -7.06 -12.20
C GLU A 21 13.88 -6.15 -12.53
N THR A 22 14.13 -4.86 -12.75
CA THR A 22 13.09 -3.89 -13.11
C THR A 22 13.38 -3.18 -14.43
N SER A 23 12.38 -2.48 -14.98
CA SER A 23 12.53 -1.56 -16.11
C SER A 23 13.58 -0.46 -15.89
N MET A 24 13.99 -0.18 -14.65
CA MET A 24 14.96 0.85 -14.28
C MET A 24 16.20 0.28 -13.57
N GLY A 25 16.50 -0.99 -13.81
CA GLY A 25 17.66 -1.69 -13.23
C GLY A 25 17.27 -2.62 -12.07
N GLU A 26 18.28 -3.28 -11.51
CA GLU A 26 18.09 -4.18 -10.36
C GLU A 26 17.67 -3.40 -9.10
N ARG A 27 16.86 -4.04 -8.26
CA ARG A 27 16.48 -3.56 -6.93
C ARG A 27 16.57 -4.67 -5.90
N SER A 28 16.96 -4.32 -4.67
CA SER A 28 16.86 -5.15 -3.47
C SER A 28 15.69 -4.69 -2.60
N LEU A 29 14.75 -5.58 -2.29
CA LEU A 29 13.57 -5.29 -1.47
C LEU A 29 13.72 -5.98 -0.10
N PRO A 30 13.30 -5.34 1.01
CA PRO A 30 12.88 -3.94 1.11
C PRO A 30 14.06 -2.94 1.15
N ASP A 31 15.31 -3.40 1.19
CA ASP A 31 16.52 -2.60 1.49
C ASP A 31 16.69 -1.30 0.67
N ASP A 32 16.46 -1.32 -0.64
CA ASP A 32 16.61 -0.12 -1.49
C ASP A 32 15.58 0.97 -1.18
N TYR A 33 14.54 0.63 -0.41
CA TYR A 33 13.47 1.52 0.02
C TYR A 33 13.52 1.81 1.53
N GLU A 34 14.59 1.41 2.23
CA GLU A 34 14.77 1.71 3.66
C GLU A 34 14.62 3.22 3.94
N GLY A 35 13.85 3.57 4.96
CA GLY A 35 13.54 4.97 5.29
C GLY A 35 12.44 5.61 4.43
N LYS A 36 11.82 4.85 3.51
CA LYS A 36 10.69 5.30 2.68
C LYS A 36 9.57 4.27 2.71
N TRP A 37 8.35 4.75 2.51
CA TRP A 37 7.23 3.86 2.25
C TRP A 37 7.33 3.27 0.85
N LEU A 38 6.93 2.02 0.67
CA LEU A 38 6.87 1.37 -0.64
C LEU A 38 5.45 0.89 -0.94
N VAL A 39 4.91 1.33 -2.07
CA VAL A 39 3.68 0.81 -2.66
C VAL A 39 4.04 -0.12 -3.80
N LEU A 40 4.14 -1.42 -3.49
CA LEU A 40 4.36 -2.48 -4.47
C LEU A 40 3.01 -2.99 -4.99
N PHE A 41 2.80 -2.97 -6.30
CA PHE A 41 1.55 -3.41 -6.88
C PHE A 41 1.73 -4.26 -8.12
N SER A 42 0.93 -5.32 -8.25
CA SER A 42 0.96 -6.21 -9.41
C SER A 42 -0.13 -5.89 -10.43
N HIS A 43 0.11 -6.26 -11.69
CA HIS A 43 -0.89 -6.24 -12.76
C HIS A 43 -0.80 -7.52 -13.61
N PRO A 44 -1.94 -8.03 -14.15
CA PRO A 44 -1.98 -9.29 -14.89
C PRO A 44 -1.05 -9.37 -16.10
N GLY A 45 -0.80 -8.25 -16.77
CA GLY A 45 0.14 -8.19 -17.89
C GLY A 45 0.09 -6.88 -18.66
N ASP A 46 1.21 -6.59 -19.32
CA ASP A 46 1.40 -5.46 -20.20
C ASP A 46 0.43 -5.50 -21.40
N PHE A 47 0.22 -4.36 -22.05
CA PHE A 47 -0.66 -4.22 -23.22
C PHE A 47 -2.14 -4.65 -22.96
N THR A 48 -2.60 -4.57 -21.71
CA THR A 48 -4.01 -4.80 -21.35
C THR A 48 -4.66 -3.52 -20.82
N PRO A 49 -5.93 -3.24 -21.19
CA PRO A 49 -6.52 -1.90 -21.03
C PRO A 49 -6.72 -1.47 -19.57
N VAL A 50 -7.13 -2.39 -18.69
CA VAL A 50 -7.32 -2.07 -17.26
C VAL A 50 -5.98 -1.76 -16.60
N CYS A 51 -4.93 -2.54 -16.89
CA CYS A 51 -3.58 -2.28 -16.39
C CYS A 51 -3.07 -0.93 -16.87
N THR A 52 -3.25 -0.61 -18.16
CA THR A 52 -2.88 0.70 -18.72
C THR A 52 -3.57 1.84 -17.97
N SER A 53 -4.88 1.71 -17.68
CA SER A 53 -5.60 2.75 -16.93
C SER A 53 -5.07 2.94 -15.51
N GLU A 54 -4.65 1.86 -14.84
CA GLU A 54 -4.08 1.94 -13.49
C GLU A 54 -2.69 2.58 -13.48
N PHE A 55 -1.82 2.23 -14.43
CA PHE A 55 -0.49 2.84 -14.52
C PHE A 55 -0.56 4.34 -14.78
N VAL A 56 -1.46 4.77 -15.66
CA VAL A 56 -1.75 6.20 -15.86
C VAL A 56 -2.26 6.85 -14.57
N ALA A 57 -3.19 6.21 -13.86
CA ALA A 57 -3.75 6.76 -12.62
C ALA A 57 -2.72 6.86 -11.48
N PHE A 58 -1.80 5.90 -11.39
CA PHE A 58 -0.65 5.93 -10.48
C PHE A 58 0.31 7.06 -10.83
N GLU A 59 0.70 7.19 -12.11
CA GLU A 59 1.62 8.25 -12.54
C GLU A 59 1.04 9.65 -12.30
N GLN A 60 -0.26 9.85 -12.59
CA GLN A 60 -0.95 11.12 -12.31
C GLN A 60 -0.98 11.51 -10.83
N ARG A 61 -0.77 10.55 -9.92
CA ARG A 61 -0.72 10.76 -8.46
C ARG A 61 0.68 10.55 -7.89
N ARG A 62 1.69 10.28 -8.72
CA ARG A 62 3.04 9.92 -8.28
C ARG A 62 3.61 10.98 -7.34
N GLU A 63 3.45 12.26 -7.68
CA GLU A 63 3.90 13.38 -6.85
C GLU A 63 3.22 13.37 -5.46
N GLU A 64 1.95 12.96 -5.34
CA GLU A 64 1.30 12.85 -4.04
C GLU A 64 1.84 11.69 -3.18
N PHE A 65 2.31 10.61 -3.80
CA PHE A 65 3.04 9.54 -3.09
C PHE A 65 4.42 10.03 -2.65
N GLU A 66 5.13 10.75 -3.52
CA GLU A 66 6.45 11.30 -3.22
C GLU A 66 6.42 12.34 -2.10
N ASP A 67 5.40 13.20 -2.07
CA ASP A 67 5.15 14.16 -0.99
C ASP A 67 4.93 13.47 0.36
N LEU A 68 4.47 12.21 0.35
CA LEU A 68 4.33 11.34 1.52
C LEU A 68 5.56 10.46 1.75
N ASN A 69 6.72 10.75 1.13
CA ASN A 69 7.92 9.92 1.21
C ASN A 69 7.65 8.43 0.87
N ALA A 70 6.82 8.21 -0.16
CA ALA A 70 6.48 6.88 -0.66
C ALA A 70 6.87 6.71 -2.12
N GLU A 71 7.41 5.53 -2.45
CA GLU A 71 7.76 5.15 -3.82
C GLU A 71 6.80 4.10 -4.38
N LEU A 72 6.63 4.11 -5.71
CA LEU A 72 5.80 3.17 -6.44
C LEU A 72 6.68 2.11 -7.11
N LEU A 73 6.22 0.85 -7.09
CA LEU A 73 6.88 -0.27 -7.77
C LEU A 73 5.82 -1.18 -8.40
N GLY A 74 5.81 -1.25 -9.73
CA GLY A 74 4.93 -2.15 -10.48
C GLY A 74 5.49 -3.58 -10.55
N LEU A 75 4.65 -4.57 -10.87
CA LEU A 75 5.07 -5.96 -11.12
C LEU A 75 4.12 -6.67 -12.10
N SER A 76 4.68 -7.33 -13.11
CA SER A 76 3.98 -8.41 -13.82
C SER A 76 4.93 -9.54 -14.17
N VAL A 77 4.37 -10.60 -14.77
CA VAL A 77 5.14 -11.75 -15.28
C VAL A 77 5.71 -11.50 -16.69
N ASP A 78 5.65 -10.26 -17.18
CA ASP A 78 6.26 -9.89 -18.45
C ASP A 78 7.75 -9.63 -18.28
N ARG A 79 8.48 -9.61 -19.40
CA ARG A 79 9.91 -9.29 -19.41
C ARG A 79 10.14 -7.78 -19.48
N VAL A 80 11.32 -7.33 -19.05
CA VAL A 80 11.73 -5.92 -19.12
C VAL A 80 11.51 -5.28 -20.50
N HIS A 81 11.76 -6.01 -21.60
CA HIS A 81 11.55 -5.48 -22.95
C HIS A 81 10.08 -5.18 -23.26
N SER A 82 9.15 -5.93 -22.66
CA SER A 82 7.72 -5.66 -22.72
C SER A 82 7.40 -4.36 -21.98
N HIS A 83 7.89 -4.20 -20.75
CA HIS A 83 7.67 -3.00 -19.95
C HIS A 83 8.16 -1.74 -20.67
N ILE A 84 9.34 -1.79 -21.26
CA ILE A 84 9.90 -0.65 -22.03
C ILE A 84 8.98 -0.31 -23.20
N LYS A 85 8.58 -1.29 -24.01
CA LYS A 85 7.70 -1.04 -25.16
C LYS A 85 6.31 -0.58 -24.76
N TRP A 86 5.81 -1.06 -23.63
CA TRP A 86 4.50 -0.70 -23.13
C TRP A 86 4.47 0.71 -22.57
N THR A 87 5.47 1.10 -21.78
CA THR A 87 5.61 2.48 -21.25
C THR A 87 5.86 3.50 -22.37
N GLU A 88 6.67 3.16 -23.37
CA GLU A 88 6.80 3.96 -24.60
C GLU A 88 5.44 4.16 -25.29
N TRP A 89 4.65 3.09 -25.44
CA TRP A 89 3.31 3.18 -26.04
C TRP A 89 2.37 4.08 -25.22
N ILE A 90 2.42 4.00 -23.89
CA ILE A 90 1.63 4.87 -22.99
C ILE A 90 2.03 6.33 -23.21
N ALA A 91 3.32 6.64 -23.24
CA ALA A 91 3.81 8.00 -23.49
C ALA A 91 3.36 8.52 -24.86
N GLU A 92 3.52 7.74 -25.92
CA GLU A 92 3.17 8.15 -27.29
C GLU A 92 1.67 8.32 -27.53
N ASN A 93 0.83 7.51 -26.86
CA ASN A 93 -0.61 7.43 -27.19
C ASN A 93 -1.50 8.09 -26.14
N LEU A 94 -1.04 8.20 -24.89
CA LEU A 94 -1.79 8.74 -23.76
C LEU A 94 -1.15 10.00 -23.16
N ASP A 95 0.03 10.43 -23.66
CA ASP A 95 0.75 11.63 -23.18
C ASP A 95 1.10 11.57 -21.68
N VAL A 96 1.45 10.37 -21.21
CA VAL A 96 1.82 10.09 -19.82
C VAL A 96 3.12 9.29 -19.81
N ASP A 97 4.15 9.84 -19.18
CA ASP A 97 5.46 9.19 -19.06
C ASP A 97 5.56 8.47 -17.71
N ILE A 98 5.67 7.14 -17.72
CA ILE A 98 5.70 6.33 -16.48
C ILE A 98 7.10 6.43 -15.85
N GLN A 99 7.20 7.05 -14.67
CA GLN A 99 8.48 7.38 -14.03
C GLN A 99 8.88 6.44 -12.89
N PHE A 100 8.09 5.40 -12.62
CA PHE A 100 8.39 4.41 -11.59
C PHE A 100 8.79 3.04 -12.18
N PRO A 101 9.63 2.26 -11.48
CA PRO A 101 10.09 0.96 -11.93
C PRO A 101 8.98 -0.10 -11.99
N ILE A 102 9.15 -1.07 -12.89
CA ILE A 102 8.27 -2.24 -13.04
C ILE A 102 9.13 -3.50 -12.96
N ILE A 103 8.87 -4.36 -11.99
CA ILE A 103 9.51 -5.68 -11.82
C ILE A 103 9.09 -6.58 -12.98
N ALA A 104 10.10 -7.16 -13.64
CA ALA A 104 9.94 -8.18 -14.66
C ALA A 104 10.10 -9.57 -14.02
N ASP A 105 8.99 -10.22 -13.69
CA ASP A 105 8.97 -11.52 -13.03
C ASP A 105 8.65 -12.65 -14.03
N ASP A 106 9.51 -12.84 -15.05
CA ASP A 106 9.19 -13.70 -16.20
C ASP A 106 9.02 -15.20 -15.86
N GLN A 107 9.45 -15.61 -14.67
CA GLN A 107 9.24 -16.95 -14.13
C GLN A 107 8.10 -17.03 -13.10
N GLY A 108 7.51 -15.89 -12.71
CA GLY A 108 6.45 -15.83 -11.70
C GLY A 108 6.93 -16.15 -10.28
N THR A 109 8.24 -16.11 -10.01
CA THR A 109 8.82 -16.53 -8.73
C THR A 109 8.52 -15.51 -7.63
N VAL A 110 8.65 -14.22 -7.95
CA VAL A 110 8.30 -13.14 -7.03
C VAL A 110 6.80 -13.14 -6.77
N ALA A 111 5.99 -13.22 -7.83
CA ALA A 111 4.55 -13.27 -7.76
C ALA A 111 4.05 -14.48 -6.96
N GLN A 112 4.69 -15.64 -7.09
CA GLN A 112 4.36 -16.83 -6.31
C GLN A 112 4.68 -16.61 -4.82
N GLN A 113 5.88 -16.10 -4.50
CA GLN A 113 6.31 -15.87 -3.12
C GLN A 113 5.44 -14.81 -2.42
N LEU A 114 4.97 -13.80 -3.16
CA LEU A 114 4.10 -12.75 -2.64
C LEU A 114 2.60 -13.08 -2.75
N GLY A 115 2.23 -14.31 -3.14
CA GLY A 115 0.84 -14.74 -3.23
C GLY A 115 0.00 -14.01 -4.28
N MET A 116 0.64 -13.44 -5.31
CA MET A 116 -0.01 -12.69 -6.37
C MET A 116 -0.53 -13.60 -7.51
N LEU A 117 -0.17 -14.88 -7.52
CA LEU A 117 -0.72 -15.89 -8.44
C LEU A 117 -1.86 -16.66 -7.77
N HIS A 118 -3.10 -16.39 -8.16
CA HIS A 118 -4.27 -17.04 -7.58
C HIS A 118 -4.66 -18.33 -8.32
N PRO A 119 -5.09 -19.39 -7.61
CA PRO A 119 -5.66 -20.58 -8.25
C PRO A 119 -6.83 -20.21 -9.16
N GLY A 120 -6.76 -20.60 -10.43
CA GLY A 120 -7.78 -20.31 -11.44
C GLY A 120 -7.58 -19.02 -12.25
N ALA A 121 -6.62 -18.17 -11.89
CA ALA A 121 -6.24 -16.98 -12.67
C ALA A 121 -5.21 -17.29 -13.79
N GLY A 122 -4.78 -18.55 -13.93
CA GLY A 122 -3.79 -18.95 -14.91
C GLY A 122 -2.37 -18.58 -14.50
N THR A 123 -1.58 -18.06 -15.44
CA THR A 123 -0.16 -17.68 -15.22
C THR A 123 0.03 -16.20 -14.93
N ALA A 124 -1.04 -15.39 -15.01
CA ALA A 124 -0.99 -13.96 -14.76
C ALA A 124 -1.24 -13.65 -13.28
N THR A 125 -0.66 -12.56 -12.79
CA THR A 125 -0.93 -12.07 -11.44
C THR A 125 -2.36 -11.53 -11.32
N VAL A 126 -2.93 -11.59 -10.11
CA VAL A 126 -4.08 -10.74 -9.77
C VAL A 126 -3.61 -9.32 -9.43
N ARG A 127 -4.54 -8.40 -9.16
CA ARG A 127 -4.21 -7.00 -8.86
C ARG A 127 -4.00 -6.83 -7.35
N THR A 128 -2.82 -7.20 -6.87
CA THR A 128 -2.45 -7.04 -5.46
C THR A 128 -1.71 -5.72 -5.25
N VAL A 129 -1.92 -5.10 -4.09
CA VAL A 129 -1.15 -3.95 -3.60
C VAL A 129 -0.62 -4.32 -2.22
N PHE A 130 0.66 -4.07 -1.99
CA PHE A 130 1.29 -4.03 -0.68
C PHE A 130 1.68 -2.57 -0.38
N VAL A 131 1.36 -2.12 0.83
CA VAL A 131 1.94 -0.89 1.40
C VAL A 131 2.89 -1.33 2.51
N ILE A 132 4.16 -0.97 2.36
CA ILE A 132 5.28 -1.37 3.21
C ILE A 132 5.84 -0.10 3.85
N ASP A 133 6.11 -0.13 5.15
CA ASP A 133 6.64 1.02 5.88
C ASP A 133 8.16 1.18 5.76
N PRO A 134 8.74 2.30 6.25
CA PRO A 134 10.18 2.58 6.20
C PRO A 134 11.08 1.53 6.85
N GLU A 135 10.53 0.75 7.79
CA GLU A 135 11.19 -0.36 8.47
C GLU A 135 11.04 -1.71 7.73
N GLY A 136 10.37 -1.69 6.58
CA GLY A 136 10.16 -2.88 5.74
C GLY A 136 9.02 -3.78 6.20
N ALA A 137 8.14 -3.34 7.10
CA ALA A 137 6.99 -4.12 7.55
C ALA A 137 5.77 -3.90 6.65
N VAL A 138 5.01 -4.96 6.37
CA VAL A 138 3.76 -4.87 5.59
C VAL A 138 2.66 -4.25 6.44
N ARG A 139 2.04 -3.17 5.94
CA ARG A 139 1.00 -2.40 6.65
C ARG A 139 -0.38 -2.51 6.05
N LEU A 140 -0.47 -2.74 4.75
CA LEU A 140 -1.73 -2.97 4.06
C LEU A 140 -1.54 -3.95 2.90
N ARG A 141 -2.54 -4.81 2.70
CA ARG A 141 -2.67 -5.62 1.50
C ARG A 141 -4.08 -5.49 0.91
N LEU A 142 -4.17 -5.13 -0.36
CA LEU A 142 -5.42 -5.14 -1.13
C LEU A 142 -5.30 -6.13 -2.29
N THR A 143 -6.36 -6.88 -2.58
CA THR A 143 -6.36 -7.84 -3.69
C THR A 143 -7.64 -7.69 -4.51
N TYR A 144 -7.49 -7.27 -5.76
CA TYR A 144 -8.56 -7.10 -6.73
C TYR A 144 -8.49 -8.21 -7.79
N PRO A 145 -9.64 -8.63 -8.36
CA PRO A 145 -9.65 -9.55 -9.49
C PRO A 145 -9.19 -8.86 -10.78
N MET A 146 -8.94 -9.63 -11.84
CA MET A 146 -8.34 -9.11 -13.08
C MET A 146 -9.23 -8.09 -13.80
N GLU A 147 -10.54 -8.25 -13.70
CA GLU A 147 -11.56 -7.46 -14.42
C GLU A 147 -11.91 -6.11 -13.77
N ILE A 148 -11.47 -5.85 -12.53
CA ILE A 148 -11.77 -4.61 -11.80
C ILE A 148 -10.49 -3.80 -11.56
N GLY A 149 -10.43 -2.58 -12.09
CA GLY A 149 -9.36 -1.63 -11.78
C GLY A 149 -9.47 -1.09 -10.33
N ARG A 150 -8.32 -0.83 -9.72
CA ARG A 150 -8.19 -0.33 -8.35
C ARG A 150 -8.57 1.14 -8.23
N ASN A 151 -9.01 1.51 -7.03
CA ASN A 151 -9.12 2.90 -6.64
C ASN A 151 -7.77 3.38 -6.09
N ILE A 152 -7.04 4.21 -6.84
CA ILE A 152 -5.71 4.68 -6.43
C ILE A 152 -5.81 5.69 -5.27
N ASP A 153 -6.91 6.44 -5.20
CA ASP A 153 -7.17 7.36 -4.09
C ASP A 153 -7.32 6.62 -2.75
N GLU A 154 -7.79 5.37 -2.77
CA GLU A 154 -7.87 4.55 -1.55
C GLU A 154 -6.48 4.07 -1.08
N VAL A 155 -5.57 3.77 -2.00
CA VAL A 155 -4.18 3.43 -1.66
C VAL A 155 -3.51 4.64 -1.01
N LEU A 156 -3.67 5.82 -1.62
CA LEU A 156 -3.12 7.08 -1.12
C LEU A 156 -3.74 7.49 0.22
N ARG A 157 -5.06 7.37 0.38
CA ARG A 157 -5.77 7.64 1.64
C ARG A 157 -5.30 6.70 2.75
N SER A 158 -5.12 5.42 2.43
CA SER A 158 -4.62 4.43 3.39
C SER A 158 -3.19 4.74 3.83
N LEU A 159 -2.30 5.11 2.90
CA LEU A 159 -0.94 5.55 3.22
C LEU A 159 -0.95 6.75 4.17
N ARG A 160 -1.74 7.79 3.87
CA ARG A 160 -1.89 8.97 4.75
C ARG A 160 -2.37 8.60 6.15
N ALA A 161 -3.36 7.70 6.25
CA ALA A 161 -3.89 7.26 7.53
C ALA A 161 -2.88 6.43 8.33
N LEU A 162 -2.09 5.58 7.66
CA LEU A 162 -1.02 4.80 8.29
C LEU A 162 0.08 5.70 8.83
N GLN A 163 0.55 6.68 8.05
CA GLN A 163 1.55 7.65 8.52
C GLN A 163 1.04 8.49 9.69
N LYS A 164 -0.21 8.99 9.60
CA LYS A 164 -0.85 9.70 10.71
C LYS A 164 -0.91 8.86 11.98
N SER A 165 -1.21 7.57 11.82
CA SER A 165 -1.24 6.62 12.94
C SER A 165 0.14 6.45 13.58
N ASP A 166 1.19 6.39 12.77
CA ASP A 166 2.56 6.19 13.25
C ASP A 166 3.13 7.44 13.92
N ASP A 167 2.91 8.62 13.31
CA ASP A 167 3.43 9.90 13.79
C ASP A 167 2.78 10.33 15.12
N ASP A 168 1.46 10.16 15.24
CA ASP A 168 0.70 10.71 16.36
C ASP A 168 0.24 9.65 17.38
N GLY A 169 0.43 8.37 17.10
CA GLY A 169 -0.05 7.27 17.95
C GLY A 169 -1.58 7.20 18.04
N VAL A 170 -2.26 7.50 16.94
CA VAL A 170 -3.74 7.55 16.85
C VAL A 170 -4.28 6.52 15.87
N ALA A 171 -5.57 6.22 15.94
CA ALA A 171 -6.26 5.42 14.94
C ALA A 171 -7.14 6.32 14.05
N ALA A 172 -7.30 5.95 12.78
CA ALA A 172 -8.22 6.64 11.88
C ALA A 172 -9.62 5.98 11.94
N PRO A 173 -10.73 6.74 12.06
CA PRO A 173 -12.07 6.19 11.93
C PRO A 173 -12.35 5.72 10.49
N ALA A 174 -13.46 4.99 10.32
CA ALA A 174 -13.93 4.60 8.99
C ALA A 174 -14.12 5.83 8.09
N ASP A 175 -13.82 5.70 6.78
CA ASP A 175 -13.97 6.77 5.80
C ASP A 175 -13.17 8.06 6.08
N TRP A 176 -12.21 8.04 7.03
CA TRP A 176 -11.32 9.16 7.30
C TRP A 176 -10.54 9.58 6.04
N PRO A 177 -10.42 10.89 5.73
CA PRO A 177 -10.75 12.05 6.57
C PRO A 177 -12.16 12.61 6.39
N ASN A 178 -13.07 11.86 5.76
CA ASN A 178 -14.44 12.29 5.46
C ASN A 178 -15.48 11.44 6.20
N ASN A 179 -15.22 11.07 7.46
CA ASN A 179 -16.19 10.32 8.24
C ASN A 179 -17.49 11.13 8.43
N ASP A 180 -18.65 10.52 8.21
CA ASP A 180 -19.95 11.21 8.29
C ASP A 180 -20.24 11.85 9.66
N LYS A 181 -19.67 11.30 10.74
CA LYS A 181 -19.92 11.74 12.12
C LYS A 181 -18.73 12.48 12.73
N PHE A 182 -17.52 12.04 12.40
CA PHE A 182 -16.28 12.50 13.01
C PHE A 182 -15.40 13.30 12.04
N SER A 183 -15.84 13.48 10.78
CA SER A 183 -15.07 14.19 9.74
C SER A 183 -13.63 13.69 9.66
N ASP A 184 -12.65 14.56 9.90
CA ASP A 184 -11.22 14.30 9.85
C ASP A 184 -10.60 14.03 11.23
N GLN A 185 -11.41 13.89 12.27
CA GLN A 185 -10.94 13.55 13.61
C GLN A 185 -10.28 12.17 13.67
N VAL A 186 -9.33 12.05 14.59
CA VAL A 186 -8.62 10.80 14.89
C VAL A 186 -9.08 10.23 16.23
N LEU A 187 -8.90 8.92 16.42
CA LEU A 187 -9.28 8.16 17.59
C LEU A 187 -8.05 7.91 18.47
N LEU A 188 -8.16 8.12 19.78
CA LEU A 188 -7.12 7.68 20.71
C LEU A 188 -7.20 6.16 20.91
N SER A 189 -6.05 5.50 21.05
CA SER A 189 -6.03 4.07 21.39
C SER A 189 -6.80 3.83 22.70
N PRO A 190 -7.60 2.75 22.77
CA PRO A 190 -8.35 2.43 23.98
C PRO A 190 -7.38 2.05 25.10
N PRO A 191 -7.62 2.52 26.33
CA PRO A 191 -6.86 2.11 27.50
C PRO A 191 -6.80 0.58 27.68
N GLY A 192 -5.63 0.04 28.02
CA GLY A 192 -5.42 -1.41 28.20
C GLY A 192 -5.70 -1.92 29.62
N THR A 193 -5.83 -1.01 30.60
CA THR A 193 -6.06 -1.35 32.01
C THR A 193 -7.13 -0.45 32.65
N GLU A 194 -7.68 -0.87 33.79
CA GLU A 194 -8.64 -0.06 34.56
C GLU A 194 -8.01 1.26 35.03
N ALA A 195 -6.72 1.24 35.41
CA ALA A 195 -6.00 2.44 35.82
C ALA A 195 -5.89 3.45 34.68
N ASP A 196 -5.57 2.98 33.47
CA ASP A 196 -5.47 3.83 32.27
C ASP A 196 -6.84 4.36 31.85
N ALA A 197 -7.92 3.59 32.05
CA ALA A 197 -9.28 4.04 31.78
C ALA A 197 -9.73 5.16 32.74
N GLU A 198 -9.40 5.06 34.03
CA GLU A 198 -9.65 6.14 34.99
C GLU A 198 -8.78 7.37 34.70
N ALA A 199 -7.52 7.17 34.29
CA ALA A 199 -6.65 8.25 33.85
C ALA A 199 -7.23 8.99 32.63
N ARG A 200 -7.71 8.26 31.61
CA ARG A 200 -8.36 8.84 30.42
C ARG A 200 -9.62 9.64 30.77
N LYS A 201 -10.43 9.17 31.71
CA LYS A 201 -11.62 9.90 32.18
C LYS A 201 -11.25 11.21 32.85
N ALA A 202 -10.20 11.20 33.67
CA ALA A 202 -9.71 12.41 34.34
C ALA A 202 -9.12 13.40 33.32
N GLU A 203 -8.28 12.91 32.39
CA GLU A 203 -7.72 13.70 31.29
C GLU A 203 -8.82 14.38 30.47
N ALA A 204 -9.80 13.62 30.00
CA ALA A 204 -10.90 14.15 29.19
C ALA A 204 -11.88 15.07 29.95
N ALA A 205 -11.84 15.09 31.29
CA ALA A 205 -12.60 16.05 32.08
C ALA A 205 -11.90 17.42 32.15
N ASP A 206 -10.59 17.46 31.92
CA ASP A 206 -9.74 18.65 32.02
C ASP A 206 -9.28 19.18 30.64
N ASP A 207 -9.41 18.38 29.57
CA ASP A 207 -9.00 18.71 28.20
C ASP A 207 -10.20 18.91 27.25
N ASP A 208 -10.49 20.17 26.93
CA ASP A 208 -11.59 20.57 26.03
C ASP A 208 -11.31 20.23 24.54
N GLU A 209 -10.09 19.82 24.18
CA GLU A 209 -9.75 19.35 22.83
C GLU A 209 -10.16 17.89 22.59
N LEU A 210 -10.49 17.15 23.66
CA LEU A 210 -10.95 15.77 23.58
C LEU A 210 -12.48 15.68 23.49
N ASN A 211 -12.94 15.05 22.42
CA ASN A 211 -14.34 14.65 22.27
C ASN A 211 -14.55 13.29 22.95
N TYR A 212 -14.97 13.34 24.21
CA TYR A 212 -15.20 12.16 25.03
C TYR A 212 -16.61 11.57 24.83
N TYR A 213 -16.68 10.32 24.36
CA TYR A 213 -17.93 9.55 24.31
C TYR A 213 -17.97 8.46 25.39
N ASP A 214 -16.84 7.78 25.58
CA ASP A 214 -16.57 6.86 26.68
C ASP A 214 -15.04 6.70 26.83
N TRP A 215 -14.56 6.06 27.90
CA TRP A 215 -13.12 5.93 28.18
C TRP A 215 -12.34 5.18 27.08
N TRP A 216 -13.02 4.33 26.31
CA TRP A 216 -12.47 3.59 25.17
C TRP A 216 -12.75 4.27 23.81
N PHE A 217 -13.57 5.32 23.78
CA PHE A 217 -13.95 6.03 22.55
C PHE A 217 -13.79 7.54 22.78
N VAL A 218 -12.60 8.02 22.45
CA VAL A 218 -12.24 9.44 22.52
C VAL A 218 -11.69 9.86 21.17
N THR A 219 -12.23 10.93 20.60
CA THR A 219 -11.71 11.54 19.37
C THR A 219 -11.07 12.89 19.66
N ARG A 220 -10.18 13.33 18.77
CA ARG A 220 -9.64 14.70 18.74
C ARG A 220 -9.42 15.14 17.30
N ASP A 221 -9.30 16.44 17.09
CA ASP A 221 -8.94 16.98 15.77
C ASP A 221 -7.51 16.53 15.38
N GLN A 222 -7.26 16.40 14.08
CA GLN A 222 -5.97 15.95 13.54
C GLN A 222 -4.89 17.03 13.57
#